data_AF-A0AA51RLS1-F1
#
_entry.id   AF-A0AA51RLS1-F1
#
_cell.length_a   1.000
_cell.length_b   1.000
_cell.length_c   1.000
_cell.angle_alpha   90.00
_cell.angle_beta   90.00
_cell.angle_gamma   90.00
#
_symmetry.space_group_name_H-M   'P 1'
#
loop_
_entity.id
_entity.type
_entity.pdbx_description
1 polymer ?
#
loop_
_entity_poly.entity_id
_entity_poly.type
_entity_poly.pdbx_seq_one_letter_code
_entity_poly.pdbx_strand_id
1 'polypeptide(L)'
;RSSAAVDYALEEKSECHYVNGTQRVRFLDRHFYNQEEFLYFDSEVGKFIGKTEFGRKQADNWNNNPDIIENARSAVETVCKHNYGWMQDMGAIGRKVQPEVVVSVMPHEDPSTEQHMLLCNV
;
A
#
# COMPACT_ATOMS: atom_id res chain seq x y z
N ARG A 1 17.79 -6.41 36.44
CA ARG A 1 17.81 -5.50 35.27
C ARG A 1 17.22 -6.32 34.12
N SER A 2 15.93 -6.13 33.82
CA SER A 2 15.30 -6.86 32.71
C SER A 2 15.91 -6.33 31.42
N SER A 3 16.67 -7.15 30.70
CA SER A 3 17.11 -6.81 29.34
C SER A 3 15.91 -7.00 28.42
N ALA A 4 15.22 -5.90 28.09
CA ALA A 4 14.22 -5.97 27.04
C ALA A 4 14.86 -6.52 25.75
N ALA A 5 14.16 -7.42 25.07
CA ALA A 5 14.60 -7.91 23.77
C ALA A 5 14.71 -6.73 22.79
N VAL A 6 15.76 -6.72 21.98
CA VAL A 6 15.97 -5.74 20.91
C VAL A 6 15.55 -6.39 19.59
N ASP A 7 14.73 -5.68 18.83
CA ASP A 7 14.24 -6.14 17.52
C ASP A 7 14.61 -5.13 16.43
N TYR A 8 14.82 -5.64 15.22
CA TYR A 8 15.14 -4.88 14.02
C TYR A 8 14.34 -5.42 12.85
N ALA A 9 13.57 -4.56 12.19
CA ALA A 9 12.76 -4.94 11.04
C ALA A 9 13.30 -4.32 9.76
N LEU A 10 13.30 -5.09 8.67
CA LEU A 10 13.46 -4.62 7.31
C LEU A 10 12.17 -4.91 6.57
N GLU A 11 11.63 -3.91 5.87
CA GLU A 11 10.41 -4.05 5.09
C GLU A 11 10.60 -3.44 3.70
N GLU A 12 10.13 -4.14 2.68
CA GLU A 12 10.12 -3.71 1.29
C GLU A 12 8.68 -3.71 0.78
N LYS A 13 8.26 -2.61 0.14
CA LYS A 13 6.92 -2.46 -0.41
C LYS A 13 7.00 -2.13 -1.90
N SER A 14 6.44 -3.02 -2.71
CA SER A 14 6.21 -2.83 -4.14
C SER A 14 4.77 -2.38 -4.38
N GLU A 15 4.56 -1.06 -4.42
CA GLU A 15 3.24 -0.46 -4.55
C GLU A 15 2.92 -0.10 -6.02
N CYS A 16 1.70 -0.41 -6.45
CA CYS A 16 1.18 -0.02 -7.76
C CYS A 16 -0.08 0.83 -7.59
N HIS A 17 -0.01 2.08 -8.02
CA HIS A 17 -1.11 3.05 -7.94
C HIS A 17 -1.77 3.20 -9.32
N TYR A 18 -3.03 2.79 -9.42
CA TYR A 18 -3.79 2.74 -10.68
C TYR A 18 -4.81 3.88 -10.75
N VAL A 19 -4.78 4.67 -11.82
CA VAL A 19 -5.78 5.73 -12.08
C VAL A 19 -6.45 5.47 -13.43
N ASN A 20 -7.78 5.44 -13.42
CA ASN A 20 -8.62 5.06 -14.57
C ASN A 20 -8.19 3.71 -15.18
N GLY A 21 -8.19 2.68 -14.34
CA GLY A 21 -7.65 1.36 -14.71
C GLY A 21 -6.14 1.43 -14.91
N THR A 22 -5.64 0.94 -16.04
CA THR A 22 -4.21 0.92 -16.36
C THR A 22 -3.75 2.10 -17.23
N GLN A 23 -4.60 3.13 -17.41
CA GLN A 23 -4.27 4.31 -18.22
C GLN A 23 -3.09 5.09 -17.63
N ARG A 24 -3.08 5.29 -16.31
CA ARG A 24 -1.94 5.88 -15.59
C ARG A 24 -1.62 4.96 -14.42
N VAL A 25 -0.39 4.47 -14.39
CA VAL A 25 0.11 3.56 -13.37
C VAL A 25 1.41 4.13 -12.82
N ARG A 26 1.49 4.28 -11.50
CA ARG A 26 2.71 4.67 -10.80
C ARG A 26 3.20 3.52 -9.93
N PHE A 27 4.46 3.15 -10.11
CA PHE A 27 5.13 2.15 -9.32
C PHE A 27 6.06 2.82 -8.30
N LEU A 28 5.97 2.37 -7.05
CA LEU A 28 6.89 2.73 -5.97
C LEU A 28 7.50 1.45 -5.40
N ASP A 29 8.83 1.38 -5.37
CA ASP A 29 9.56 0.36 -4.61
C ASP A 29 10.17 1.03 -3.39
N ARG A 30 9.71 0.70 -2.19
CA ARG A 30 9.97 1.46 -0.96
C ARG A 30 10.63 0.57 0.08
N HIS A 31 11.70 1.07 0.67
CA HIS A 31 12.55 0.31 1.59
C HIS A 31 12.57 0.97 2.96
N PHE A 32 12.28 0.19 3.99
CA PHE A 32 12.15 0.64 5.37
C PHE A 32 13.10 -0.11 6.29
N TYR A 33 13.71 0.63 7.20
CA TYR A 33 14.43 0.08 8.35
C TYR A 33 13.66 0.49 9.60
N ASN A 34 13.17 -0.51 10.33
CA ASN A 34 12.13 -0.34 11.34
C ASN A 34 10.93 0.42 10.75
N GLN A 35 10.64 1.61 11.24
CA GLN A 35 9.53 2.45 10.75
C GLN A 35 10.02 3.61 9.86
N GLU A 36 11.33 3.68 9.59
CA GLU A 36 11.94 4.75 8.79
C GLU A 36 12.13 4.28 7.34
N GLU A 37 11.41 4.91 6.42
CA GLU A 37 11.66 4.74 4.99
C GLU A 37 13.00 5.41 4.65
N PHE A 38 14.00 4.61 4.29
CA PHE A 38 15.34 5.14 4.02
C PHE A 38 15.56 5.46 2.54
N LEU A 39 14.98 4.70 1.61
CA LEU A 39 15.02 5.01 0.17
C LEU A 39 13.78 4.47 -0.55
N TYR A 40 13.52 4.98 -1.75
CA TYR A 40 12.49 4.45 -2.63
C TYR A 40 12.78 4.72 -4.11
N PHE A 41 12.33 3.86 -5.02
CA PHE A 41 12.18 4.15 -6.45
C PHE A 41 10.82 4.77 -6.73
N ASP A 42 10.78 5.72 -7.65
CA ASP A 42 9.54 6.29 -8.17
C ASP A 42 9.53 6.24 -9.69
N SER A 43 8.56 5.53 -10.28
CA SER A 43 8.47 5.38 -11.73
C SER A 43 8.22 6.70 -12.45
N GLU A 44 7.60 7.70 -11.80
CA GLU A 44 7.42 9.02 -12.39
C GLU A 44 8.73 9.80 -12.47
N VAL A 45 9.69 9.51 -11.58
CA VAL A 45 11.04 10.11 -11.58
C VAL A 45 12.03 9.24 -12.35
N GLY A 46 11.81 7.93 -12.38
CA GLY A 46 12.64 6.94 -13.05
C GLY A 46 13.95 6.60 -12.32
N LYS A 47 14.03 6.85 -11.00
CA LYS A 47 15.22 6.50 -10.20
C LYS A 47 14.94 6.33 -8.70
N PHE A 48 15.91 5.74 -8.00
CA PHE A 48 15.92 5.65 -6.54
C PHE A 48 16.27 7.00 -5.90
N ILE A 49 15.61 7.33 -4.80
CA ILE A 49 15.73 8.56 -4.03
C ILE A 49 15.96 8.19 -2.57
N GLY A 50 17.07 8.65 -2.00
CA GLY A 50 17.37 8.47 -0.58
C GLY A 50 16.67 9.50 0.30
N LYS A 51 15.89 9.04 1.28
CA LYS A 51 15.23 9.88 2.29
C LYS A 51 16.14 10.18 3.48
N THR A 52 17.05 9.27 3.81
CA THR A 52 18.04 9.40 4.88
C THR A 52 19.46 9.45 4.32
N GLU A 53 20.45 9.76 5.15
CA GLU A 53 21.86 9.72 4.71
C GLU A 53 22.27 8.31 4.28
N PHE A 54 21.85 7.29 5.03
CA PHE A 54 22.06 5.88 4.66
C PHE A 54 21.42 5.56 3.31
N GLY A 55 20.15 5.95 3.13
CA GLY A 55 19.44 5.69 1.89
C GLY A 55 19.97 6.46 0.68
N ARG A 56 20.59 7.64 0.86
CA ARG A 56 21.26 8.35 -0.26
C ARG A 56 22.42 7.53 -0.82
N LYS A 57 23.27 6.96 0.06
CA LYS A 57 24.40 6.11 -0.36
C LYS A 57 23.92 4.87 -1.12
N GLN A 58 22.83 4.26 -0.66
CA GLN A 58 22.22 3.12 -1.33
C GLN A 58 21.59 3.51 -2.68
N ALA A 59 20.81 4.59 -2.71
CA ALA A 59 20.20 5.09 -3.94
C ALA A 59 21.25 5.43 -5.01
N ASP A 60 22.37 6.05 -4.64
CA ASP A 60 23.48 6.33 -5.56
C ASP A 60 24.08 5.04 -6.12
N ASN A 61 24.28 4.01 -5.28
CA ASN A 61 24.77 2.71 -5.73
C ASN A 61 23.80 2.06 -6.73
N TRP A 62 22.51 1.99 -6.38
CA TRP A 62 21.49 1.33 -7.21
C TRP A 62 21.22 2.09 -8.51
N ASN A 63 21.25 3.42 -8.49
CA ASN A 63 21.11 4.22 -9.70
C ASN A 63 22.29 4.08 -10.67
N ASN A 64 23.48 3.71 -10.16
CA ASN A 64 24.67 3.46 -10.99
C ASN A 64 24.75 2.02 -11.50
N ASN A 65 23.91 1.11 -11.01
CA ASN A 65 23.80 -0.26 -11.52
C ASN A 65 22.73 -0.33 -12.62
N PRO A 66 23.10 -0.58 -13.89
CA PRO A 66 22.16 -0.58 -15.01
C PRO A 66 21.08 -1.66 -14.89
N ASP A 67 21.42 -2.85 -14.39
CA ASP A 67 20.46 -3.96 -14.29
C ASP A 67 19.36 -3.65 -13.26
N ILE A 68 19.73 -3.03 -12.14
CA ILE A 68 18.79 -2.67 -11.07
C ILE A 68 17.85 -1.56 -11.53
N ILE A 69 18.39 -0.48 -12.09
CA ILE A 69 17.59 0.69 -12.47
C ILE A 69 16.68 0.40 -13.67
N GLU A 70 17.13 -0.42 -14.62
CA GLU A 70 16.32 -0.83 -15.77
C GLU A 70 15.19 -1.76 -15.33
N ASN A 71 15.45 -2.72 -14.44
CA ASN A 71 14.42 -3.58 -13.88
C ASN A 71 13.34 -2.76 -13.16
N ALA A 72 13.75 -1.83 -12.28
CA ALA A 72 12.81 -0.96 -11.56
C ALA A 72 11.96 -0.09 -12.50
N ARG A 73 12.55 0.45 -13.59
CA ARG A 73 11.81 1.20 -14.62
C ARG A 73 10.82 0.33 -15.38
N SER A 74 11.14 -0.94 -15.60
CA SER A 74 10.26 -1.88 -16.32
C SER A 74 9.05 -2.32 -15.47
N ALA A 75 9.12 -2.18 -14.15
CA ALA A 75 8.13 -2.73 -13.21
C ALA A 75 6.70 -2.22 -13.40
N VAL A 76 6.52 -1.03 -13.99
CA VAL A 76 5.18 -0.54 -14.35
C VAL A 76 4.48 -1.51 -15.32
N GLU A 77 5.20 -2.02 -16.32
CA GLU A 77 4.65 -2.95 -17.30
C GLU A 77 4.72 -4.39 -16.79
N THR A 78 5.89 -4.81 -16.30
CA THR A 78 6.18 -6.22 -15.99
C THR A 78 5.54 -6.70 -14.70
N VAL A 79 5.30 -5.79 -13.74
CA VAL A 79 4.69 -6.11 -12.44
C VAL A 79 3.29 -5.52 -12.35
N CYS A 80 3.14 -4.19 -12.41
CA CYS A 80 1.87 -3.56 -12.10
C CYS A 80 0.78 -3.91 -13.12
N LYS A 81 0.99 -3.59 -14.40
CA LYS A 81 -0.02 -3.85 -15.43
C LYS A 81 -0.25 -5.34 -15.64
N HIS A 82 0.80 -6.15 -15.58
CA HIS A 82 0.70 -7.61 -15.62
C HIS A 82 -0.23 -8.15 -14.52
N ASN A 83 0.05 -7.78 -13.26
CA ASN A 83 -0.74 -8.25 -12.12
C ASN A 83 -2.17 -7.67 -12.13
N TYR A 84 -2.35 -6.43 -12.59
CA TYR A 84 -3.69 -5.86 -12.76
C TYR A 84 -4.52 -6.70 -13.72
N GLY A 85 -3.95 -7.08 -14.88
CA GLY A 85 -4.62 -7.96 -15.84
C GLY A 85 -5.01 -9.30 -15.22
N TRP A 86 -4.08 -9.94 -14.52
CA TRP A 86 -4.35 -11.22 -13.84
C TRP A 86 -5.44 -11.09 -12.75
N MET A 87 -5.41 -10.03 -11.94
CA MET A 87 -6.43 -9.74 -10.93
C MET A 87 -7.80 -9.43 -11.55
N GLN A 88 -7.81 -8.82 -12.73
CA GLN A 88 -9.03 -8.57 -13.48
C GLN A 88 -9.61 -9.88 -14.02
N ASP A 89 -8.79 -10.76 -14.58
CA ASP A 89 -9.21 -12.07 -15.11
C ASP A 89 -9.76 -12.99 -14.01
N MET A 90 -9.17 -12.93 -12.81
CA MET A 90 -9.70 -13.62 -11.63
C MET A 90 -10.95 -12.98 -11.02
N GLY A 91 -11.39 -11.82 -11.54
CA GLY A 91 -12.56 -11.10 -11.02
C GLY A 91 -12.34 -10.44 -9.65
N ALA A 92 -11.09 -10.22 -9.24
CA ALA A 92 -10.79 -9.42 -8.05
C ALA A 92 -11.10 -7.94 -8.32
N ILE A 93 -10.72 -7.44 -9.50
CA ILE A 93 -11.07 -6.09 -9.94
C ILE A 93 -12.55 -6.07 -10.33
N GLY A 94 -13.32 -5.15 -9.73
CA GLY A 94 -14.75 -5.03 -9.99
C GLY A 94 -15.61 -6.06 -9.26
N ARG A 95 -15.05 -6.83 -8.31
CA ARG A 95 -15.80 -7.70 -7.42
C ARG A 95 -16.90 -6.90 -6.69
N LYS A 96 -18.14 -7.38 -6.79
CA LYS A 96 -19.29 -6.83 -6.07
C LYS A 96 -19.87 -7.90 -5.16
N VAL A 97 -20.11 -7.56 -3.90
CA VAL A 97 -20.76 -8.40 -2.89
C VAL A 97 -21.94 -7.62 -2.35
N GLN A 98 -23.11 -8.25 -2.23
CA GLN A 98 -24.28 -7.59 -1.63
C GLN A 98 -24.04 -7.43 -0.12
N PRO A 99 -24.29 -6.24 0.46
CA PRO A 99 -24.23 -6.08 1.91
C PRO A 99 -25.43 -6.75 2.59
N GLU A 100 -25.26 -7.09 3.86
CA GLU A 100 -26.34 -7.61 4.70
C GLU A 100 -26.81 -6.49 5.62
N VAL A 101 -28.07 -6.05 5.44
CA VAL A 101 -28.60 -4.90 6.17
C VAL A 101 -29.53 -5.34 7.28
N VAL A 102 -29.22 -4.95 8.51
CA VAL A 102 -30.04 -5.22 9.70
C VAL A 102 -30.35 -3.90 10.40
N VAL A 103 -31.64 -3.59 10.54
CA VAL A 103 -32.12 -2.44 11.30
C VAL A 103 -32.51 -2.88 12.71
N SER A 104 -31.91 -2.27 13.72
CA SER A 104 -32.23 -2.51 15.13
C SER A 104 -32.47 -1.20 15.87
N VAL A 105 -33.17 -1.26 17.01
CA VAL A 105 -33.36 -0.10 17.89
C VAL A 105 -32.15 -0.03 18.83
N MET A 106 -31.57 1.16 19.03
CA MET A 106 -30.55 1.32 20.07
C MET A 106 -31.19 1.14 21.44
N PRO A 107 -30.62 0.26 22.30
CA PRO A 107 -31.06 0.18 23.69
C PRO A 107 -30.79 1.52 24.39
N HIS A 108 -31.81 2.05 25.07
CA HIS A 108 -31.71 3.24 25.91
C HIS A 108 -31.70 2.81 27.38
N GLU A 109 -30.83 3.39 28.21
CA GLU A 109 -30.77 3.10 29.64
C GLU A 109 -31.98 3.64 30.41
N ASP A 110 -32.56 4.75 29.93
CA ASP A 110 -33.75 5.39 30.51
C ASP A 110 -35.01 5.08 29.67
N PRO A 111 -35.96 4.28 30.19
CA PRO A 111 -37.20 3.94 29.51
C PRO A 111 -38.17 5.11 29.30
N SER A 112 -37.92 6.27 29.93
CA SER A 112 -38.73 7.49 29.75
C SER A 112 -38.31 8.34 28.54
N THR A 113 -37.24 7.93 27.85
CA THR A 113 -36.74 8.66 26.68
C THR A 113 -37.63 8.38 25.46
N GLU A 114 -38.38 9.39 24.99
CA GLU A 114 -39.21 9.29 23.79
C GLU A 114 -38.40 9.30 22.47
N GLN A 115 -37.10 9.56 22.55
CA GLN A 115 -36.21 9.50 21.40
C GLN A 115 -35.71 8.07 21.16
N HIS A 116 -36.23 7.45 20.10
CA HIS A 116 -35.72 6.18 19.60
C HIS A 116 -34.73 6.42 18.46
N MET A 117 -33.52 5.89 18.59
CA MET A 117 -32.54 5.85 17.51
C MET A 117 -32.50 4.46 16.88
N LEU A 118 -32.45 4.41 15.54
CA LEU A 118 -32.29 3.17 14.79
C LEU A 118 -30.83 3.00 14.37
N LEU A 119 -30.28 1.80 14.58
CA LEU A 119 -29.01 1.35 14.01
C LEU A 119 -29.29 0.71 12.66
N CYS A 120 -28.58 1.15 11.64
CA CYS A 120 -28.52 0.48 10.34
C CYS A 120 -27.13 -0.18 10.25
N ASN A 121 -27.07 -1.47 10.53
CA ASN A 121 -25.86 -2.28 10.32
C ASN A 121 -25.88 -2.77 8.88
N VAL A 122 -24.79 -2.56 8.14
CA VAL A 122 -24.65 -2.85 6.70
C VAL A 122 -23.42 -3.72 6.47
#